data_AF-A0A8J4SWQ5-F1
#
_entry.id   AF-A0A8J4SWQ5-F1
#
_cell.length_a   1.000
_cell.length_b   1.000
_cell.length_c   1.000
_cell.angle_alpha   90.00
_cell.angle_beta   90.00
_cell.angle_gamma   90.00
#
_symmetry.space_group_name_H-M   'P 1'
#
loop_
_entity.id
_entity.type
_entity.pdbx_description
1 polymer ?
#
loop_
_entity_poly.entity_id
_entity_poly.type
_entity_poly.pdbx_seq_one_letter_code
_entity_poly.pdbx_strand_id
1 'polypeptide(L)' 'MKFTKNIGMVLLAVYLIIDGLLGFGLNLGPFVFLLYLVALAAGVLILIGR' A
#
# COMPACT_ATOMS: atom_id res chain seq x y z
N MET A 1 -11.65 1.10 23.38
CA MET A 1 -12.22 1.69 22.14
C MET A 1 -11.23 2.69 21.52
N LYS A 2 -10.31 2.22 20.67
CA LYS A 2 -9.37 3.08 19.91
C LYS A 2 -9.47 2.84 18.39
N PHE A 3 -10.48 2.11 17.93
CA PHE A 3 -10.68 1.75 16.52
C PHE A 3 -10.75 2.99 15.60
N THR A 4 -11.35 4.09 16.06
CA THR A 4 -11.44 5.34 15.30
C THR A 4 -10.12 6.10 15.18
N LYS A 5 -9.14 5.89 16.08
CA LYS A 5 -7.84 6.58 15.99
C LYS A 5 -7.01 6.05 14.81
N ASN A 6 -7.36 4.87 14.32
CA ASN A 6 -6.59 4.14 13.34
C ASN A 6 -7.32 3.88 12.01
N ILE A 7 -8.58 4.28 11.82
CA ILE A 7 -9.24 4.09 10.50
C ILE A 7 -8.42 4.70 9.34
N GLY A 8 -7.79 5.86 9.56
CA GLY A 8 -6.91 6.53 8.58
C GLY A 8 -5.78 5.65 8.04
N MET A 9 -4.90 5.09 8.88
CA MET A 9 -3.85 4.21 8.32
C MET A 9 -4.36 2.85 7.82
N VAL A 10 -5.60 2.43 8.13
CA VAL A 10 -6.13 1.16 7.58
C VAL A 10 -6.51 1.44 6.13
N LEU A 11 -7.23 2.54 5.92
CA LEU A 11 -7.51 3.07 4.59
C LEU A 11 -6.24 3.32 3.79
N LEU A 12 -5.18 3.87 4.40
CA LEU A 12 -3.90 4.09 3.74
C LEU A 12 -3.22 2.77 3.35
N ALA A 13 -3.22 1.76 4.22
CA ALA A 13 -2.69 0.44 3.92
C ALA A 13 -3.44 -0.22 2.75
N VAL A 14 -4.78 -0.20 2.80
CA VAL A 14 -5.63 -0.75 1.74
C VAL A 14 -5.40 -0.01 0.42
N TYR A 15 -5.30 1.33 0.47
CA TYR A 15 -5.01 2.14 -0.71
C TYR A 15 -3.64 1.79 -1.33
N LEU A 16 -2.58 1.69 -0.52
CA LEU A 16 -1.24 1.33 -1.02
C LEU A 16 -1.18 -0.07 -1.63
N ILE A 17 -1.94 -1.03 -1.08
CA ILE A 17 -2.05 -2.37 -1.65
C ILE A 17 -2.79 -2.35 -2.99
N ILE A 18 -3.91 -1.64 -3.07
CA ILE A 18 -4.69 -1.52 -4.31
C ILE A 18 -3.91 -0.77 -5.38
N ASP A 19 -3.27 0.35 -5.03
CA ASP A 19 -2.46 1.17 -5.93
C ASP A 19 -1.25 0.38 -6.47
N GLY A 20 -0.53 -0.32 -5.57
CA GLY A 20 0.55 -1.22 -5.94
C GLY A 20 0.09 -2.35 -6.85
N LEU A 21 -1.08 -2.96 -6.59
CA LEU A 21 -1.61 -4.06 -7.39
C LEU A 21 -2.16 -3.61 -8.76
N LEU A 22 -2.80 -2.44 -8.84
CA LEU A 22 -3.25 -1.84 -10.11
C LEU A 22 -2.08 -1.37 -10.96
N GLY A 23 -1.00 -0.90 -10.31
CA GLY A 23 0.26 -0.58 -10.94
C GLY A 23 1.04 -1.80 -11.44
N PHE A 24 0.87 -2.95 -10.78
CA PHE A 24 1.52 -4.22 -11.10
C PHE A 24 0.96 -4.82 -12.41
N GLY A 25 1.42 -4.27 -13.55
CA GLY A 25 0.98 -4.69 -14.88
C GLY A 25 1.01 -3.55 -15.90
N LEU A 26 0.99 -2.30 -15.45
CA LEU A 26 1.24 -1.16 -16.30
C LEU A 26 2.77 -1.07 -16.52
N ASN A 27 3.22 -1.42 -17.73
CA ASN A 27 4.62 -1.35 -18.18
C ASN A 27 5.10 0.13 -18.30
N LEU A 28 4.96 0.91 -17.24
CA LEU A 28 5.32 2.34 -17.17
C LEU A 28 6.84 2.55 -16.95
N GLY A 29 7.61 1.48 -16.91
CA GLY A 29 9.06 1.49 -16.80
C GLY A 29 9.60 0.88 -15.50
N PRO A 30 10.89 0.51 -15.47
CA PRO A 30 11.51 -0.23 -14.35
C PRO A 30 11.54 0.56 -13.03
N PHE A 31 11.59 1.89 -13.08
CA PHE A 31 11.53 2.74 -11.88
C PHE A 31 10.16 2.70 -11.21
N VAL A 32 9.09 2.64 -12.01
CA VAL A 32 7.70 2.61 -11.51
C VAL A 32 7.37 1.24 -10.93
N PHE A 33 7.91 0.16 -11.52
CA PHE A 33 7.81 -1.19 -10.97
C PHE A 33 8.33 -1.28 -9.53
N LEU A 34 9.49 -0.66 -9.25
CA LEU A 34 10.05 -0.60 -7.91
C LEU A 34 9.15 0.15 -6.92
N LEU A 35 8.50 1.24 -7.37
CA LEU A 35 7.55 2.00 -6.54
C LEU A 35 6.32 1.16 -6.17
N TYR A 36 5.79 0.35 -7.08
CA TYR A 36 4.66 -0.54 -6.78
C TYR A 36 5.03 -1.65 -5.79
N LEU A 37 6.24 -2.21 -5.90
CA LEU A 37 6.73 -3.19 -4.95
C LEU A 37 6.88 -2.60 -3.54
N VAL A 38 7.39 -1.36 -3.46
CA VAL A 38 7.48 -0.61 -2.20
C VAL A 38 6.10 -0.26 -1.66
N ALA A 39 5.14 0.13 -2.51
CA ALA A 39 3.77 0.43 -2.10
C ALA A 39 3.08 -0.81 -1.50
N LEU A 40 3.23 -1.98 -2.13
CA LEU A 40 2.74 -3.25 -1.59
C LEU A 40 3.40 -3.59 -0.24
N ALA A 41 4.73 -3.51 -0.16
CA ALA A 41 5.47 -3.78 1.07
C ALA A 41 5.07 -2.82 2.21
N ALA A 42 4.93 -1.53 1.92
CA ALA A 42 4.49 -0.51 2.87
C ALA A 42 3.05 -0.76 3.33
N GLY A 43 2.14 -1.08 2.41
CA GLY A 43 0.75 -1.39 2.74
C GLY A 43 0.63 -2.60 3.68
N VAL A 44 1.39 -3.67 3.41
CA VAL A 44 1.45 -4.87 4.28
C VAL A 44 2.08 -4.55 5.64
N LEU A 45 3.19 -3.80 5.67
CA LEU A 45 3.85 -3.40 6.92
C LEU A 45 2.97 -2.52 7.80
N ILE A 46 2.18 -1.61 7.22
CA ILE A 46 1.24 -0.75 7.96
C ILE A 46 0.06 -1.57 8.53
N LEU A 47 -0.32 -2.66 7.87
CA LEU A 47 -1.35 -3.59 8.35
C LEU A 47 -0.82 -4.48 9.48
N ILE A 48 0.43 -4.95 9.40
CA ILE A 48 1.05 -5.84 10.41
C ILE A 48 1.54 -5.06 11.63
N GLY A 49 2.14 -3.89 11.44
CA GLY A 49 2.79 -3.10 12.50
C GLY A 49 1.82 -2.31 13.38
N ARG A 50 0.53 -2.66 13.38
CA ARG A 50 -0.55 -1.83 13.93
C ARG A 50 -1.46 -2.55 14.89
#